data_AF-A0A7S7SSG4-F1
#
_entry.id   AF-A0A7S7SSG4-F1
#
_cell.length_a   1.000
_cell.length_b   1.000
_cell.length_c   1.000
_cell.angle_alpha   90.00
_cell.angle_beta   90.00
_cell.angle_gamma   90.00
#
_symmetry.space_group_name_H-M   'P 1'
#
loop_
_entity.id
_entity.type
_entity.pdbx_description
1 polymer ?
#
loop_
_entity_poly.entity_id
_entity_poly.type
_entity_poly.pdbx_seq_one_letter_code
_entity_poly.pdbx_strand_id
1 'polypeptide(L)'
;MNRNSTVPARWTSTGHSRTSPIEQTTRKTVVIDSYYVVVGFEVNKPEAFVDETHDLAVDYGHAFFYTVKNNTIISVFSFGPNGAGKFGWFDKGSTFPPNKYNRYAPLKDGYTNSRPGTPDFIVTETVKAFQLRISLAQAMRLIHETNKIRAEVISGELRYHAFLNDTCAETAKEILDEVEIDNPSGSGAVKHSKALPFSIAYSVNPYAWYFNFIKNGYKAKIFNPGPARRWLPLINKLDPIYGTIQK
;
A
#
# COMPACT_ATOMS: atom_id res chain seq x y z
N MET A 1 34.82 32.89 -12.04
CA MET A 1 34.49 31.91 -13.09
C MET A 1 33.19 31.22 -12.71
N ASN A 2 32.06 31.62 -13.30
CA ASN A 2 30.74 31.00 -13.08
C ASN A 2 30.30 30.36 -14.39
N ARG A 3 30.06 29.04 -14.38
CA ARG A 3 29.40 28.30 -15.47
C ARG A 3 27.99 27.96 -15.03
N ASN A 4 27.00 28.71 -15.53
CA ASN A 4 25.60 28.29 -15.59
C ASN A 4 25.24 28.14 -17.07
N SER A 5 25.32 26.92 -17.60
CA SER A 5 24.80 26.58 -18.93
C SER A 5 23.40 25.98 -18.76
N THR A 6 22.38 26.82 -18.83
CA THR A 6 21.01 26.38 -19.08
C THR A 6 20.88 26.09 -20.57
N VAL A 7 20.81 24.82 -20.94
CA VAL A 7 20.45 24.42 -22.31
C VAL A 7 18.95 24.68 -22.48
N PRO A 8 18.51 25.57 -23.40
CA PRO A 8 17.09 25.78 -23.64
C PRO A 8 16.46 24.54 -24.29
N ALA A 9 15.24 24.22 -23.87
CA ALA A 9 14.46 23.11 -24.40
C ALA A 9 14.37 23.17 -25.93
N ARG A 10 14.77 22.07 -26.59
CA ARG A 10 14.77 21.95 -28.05
C ARG A 10 13.34 21.67 -28.53
N TRP A 11 12.73 22.67 -29.15
CA TRP A 11 11.40 22.58 -29.75
C TRP A 11 11.38 21.59 -30.91
N THR A 12 10.49 20.60 -30.87
CA THR A 12 10.14 19.76 -32.03
C THR A 12 8.86 20.32 -32.62
N SER A 13 8.92 20.84 -33.85
CA SER A 13 7.74 21.34 -34.55
C SER A 13 6.89 20.15 -34.98
N THR A 14 5.63 20.12 -34.59
CA THR A 14 4.65 19.12 -35.03
C THR A 14 3.61 19.82 -35.91
N GLY A 15 3.57 19.40 -37.19
CA GLY A 15 2.42 19.54 -38.08
C GLY A 15 2.16 20.93 -38.67
N HIS A 16 2.33 21.06 -39.99
CA HIS A 16 1.70 22.13 -40.78
C HIS A 16 0.27 21.71 -41.12
N SER A 17 -0.69 22.04 -40.26
CA SER A 17 -2.11 21.94 -40.60
C SER A 17 -2.50 23.08 -41.55
N ARG A 18 -3.03 22.74 -42.73
CA ARG A 18 -3.54 23.71 -43.73
C ARG A 18 -4.96 24.22 -43.43
N THR A 19 -5.58 23.74 -42.35
CA THR A 19 -6.99 24.02 -42.03
C THR A 19 -7.21 24.72 -40.69
N SER A 20 -6.14 25.02 -39.95
CA SER A 20 -6.25 25.73 -38.68
C SER A 20 -6.42 27.24 -38.94
N PRO A 21 -7.45 27.92 -38.39
CA PRO A 21 -7.64 29.35 -38.55
C PRO A 21 -6.41 30.12 -38.03
N ILE A 22 -5.85 31.00 -38.88
CA ILE A 22 -4.66 31.83 -38.59
C ILE A 22 -4.93 32.84 -37.45
N GLU A 23 -6.20 33.07 -37.06
CA GLU A 23 -6.62 34.13 -36.15
C GLU A 23 -6.73 33.73 -34.66
N GLN A 24 -6.50 32.47 -34.28
CA GLN A 24 -6.41 32.09 -32.86
C GLN A 24 -4.95 32.05 -32.38
N THR A 25 -4.41 33.21 -32.03
CA THR A 25 -3.07 33.32 -31.39
C THR A 25 -3.08 33.01 -29.90
N THR A 26 -4.27 32.85 -29.29
CA THR A 26 -4.40 32.43 -27.89
C THR A 26 -4.10 30.94 -27.78
N ARG A 27 -2.85 30.60 -27.50
CA ARG A 27 -2.46 29.22 -27.16
C ARG A 27 -3.27 28.78 -25.94
N LYS A 28 -4.23 27.86 -26.13
CA LYS A 28 -4.79 27.11 -25.00
C LYS A 28 -3.67 26.29 -24.38
N THR A 29 -3.32 26.61 -23.14
CA THR A 29 -2.48 25.72 -22.33
C THR A 29 -3.25 24.42 -22.12
N VAL A 30 -2.78 23.32 -22.71
CA VAL A 30 -3.30 21.99 -22.40
C VAL A 30 -2.70 21.58 -21.06
N VAL A 31 -3.48 21.70 -19.99
CA VAL A 31 -3.10 21.12 -18.70
C VAL A 31 -3.43 19.63 -18.77
N ILE A 32 -2.40 18.80 -18.87
CA ILE A 32 -2.55 17.34 -18.85
C ILE A 32 -2.65 16.91 -17.39
N ASP A 33 -3.72 16.21 -17.05
CA ASP A 33 -3.89 15.62 -15.72
C ASP A 33 -2.75 14.65 -15.41
N SER A 34 -2.20 14.75 -14.20
CA SER A 34 -1.19 13.84 -13.67
C SER A 34 -1.84 12.80 -12.77
N TYR A 35 -1.52 11.52 -13.01
CA TYR A 35 -1.98 10.39 -12.21
C TYR A 35 -0.78 9.61 -11.65
N TYR A 36 -0.87 9.26 -10.37
CA TYR A 36 0.09 8.37 -9.72
C TYR A 36 -0.59 7.58 -8.60
N VAL A 37 0.00 6.45 -8.24
CA VAL A 37 -0.34 5.71 -7.02
C VAL A 37 0.80 5.86 -6.03
N VAL A 38 0.45 6.02 -4.76
CA VAL A 38 1.39 5.97 -3.66
C VAL A 38 1.22 4.63 -2.96
N VAL A 39 2.29 3.85 -2.87
CA VAL A 39 2.35 2.61 -2.11
C VAL A 39 3.11 2.89 -0.81
N GLY A 40 2.49 2.63 0.34
CA GLY A 40 3.02 2.96 1.65
C GLY A 40 3.19 1.73 2.55
N PHE A 41 4.23 1.75 3.37
CA PHE A 41 4.59 0.67 4.29
C PHE A 41 4.85 1.16 5.72
N GLU A 42 4.29 0.47 6.70
CA GLU A 42 4.68 0.57 8.12
C GLU A 42 5.53 -0.66 8.47
N VAL A 43 6.83 -0.58 8.22
CA VAL A 43 7.81 -1.66 8.44
C VAL A 43 8.95 -1.15 9.31
N ASN A 44 8.63 -0.88 10.58
CA ASN A 44 9.47 -0.06 11.46
C ASN A 44 10.28 -0.87 12.48
N LYS A 45 10.17 -2.20 12.47
CA LYS A 45 10.98 -3.12 13.28
C LYS A 45 11.98 -3.87 12.41
N PRO A 46 13.23 -3.41 12.28
CA PRO A 46 14.26 -4.13 11.52
C PRO A 46 14.45 -5.58 11.99
N GLU A 47 14.30 -5.84 13.29
CA GLU A 47 14.39 -7.17 13.88
C GLU A 47 13.30 -8.15 13.39
N ALA A 48 12.23 -7.65 12.76
CA ALA A 48 11.21 -8.48 12.14
C ALA A 48 11.59 -8.95 10.73
N PHE A 49 12.67 -8.45 10.12
CA PHE A 49 13.09 -8.86 8.78
C PHE A 49 14.61 -9.00 8.71
N VAL A 50 15.07 -10.24 8.81
CA VAL A 50 16.49 -10.61 8.86
C VAL A 50 16.72 -11.67 7.79
N ASP A 51 17.82 -11.54 7.04
CA ASP A 51 18.21 -12.48 5.97
C ASP A 51 17.06 -12.77 4.99
N GLU A 52 16.41 -11.70 4.51
CA GLU A 52 15.26 -11.75 3.59
C GLU A 52 14.05 -12.56 4.11
N THR A 53 13.97 -12.79 5.43
CA THR A 53 12.90 -13.56 6.08
C THR A 53 12.12 -12.70 7.08
N HIS A 54 10.80 -12.65 6.94
CA HIS A 54 9.88 -11.93 7.82
C HIS A 54 9.46 -12.80 9.02
N ASP A 55 9.67 -12.30 10.24
CA ASP A 55 9.21 -12.92 11.49
C ASP A 55 7.91 -12.28 12.00
N LEU A 56 6.80 -12.97 11.76
CA LEU A 56 5.46 -12.56 12.20
C LEU A 56 5.31 -12.49 13.73
N ALA A 57 6.20 -13.15 14.49
CA ALA A 57 6.16 -13.08 15.95
C ALA A 57 6.72 -11.75 16.50
N VAL A 58 7.36 -10.94 15.65
CA VAL A 58 8.00 -9.68 16.04
C VAL A 58 7.16 -8.48 15.61
N ASP A 59 6.80 -8.42 14.32
CA ASP A 59 5.95 -7.39 13.76
C ASP A 59 5.25 -7.91 12.50
N TYR A 60 3.99 -7.54 12.28
CA TYR A 60 3.27 -7.88 11.05
C TYR A 60 3.58 -6.90 9.92
N GLY A 61 3.94 -5.67 10.30
CA GLY A 61 3.96 -4.53 9.40
C GLY A 61 2.58 -4.20 8.82
N HIS A 62 2.55 -3.19 7.96
CA HIS A 62 1.34 -2.81 7.21
C HIS A 62 1.70 -2.32 5.82
N ALA A 63 0.82 -2.57 4.84
CA ALA A 63 0.92 -2.09 3.48
C ALA A 63 -0.42 -1.52 3.02
N PHE A 64 -0.37 -0.40 2.30
CA PHE A 64 -1.55 0.29 1.78
C PHE A 64 -1.20 1.03 0.50
N PHE A 65 -2.21 1.47 -0.24
CA PHE A 65 -2.00 2.41 -1.33
C PHE A 65 -3.13 3.45 -1.45
N TYR A 66 -2.84 4.53 -2.16
CA TYR A 66 -3.86 5.47 -2.59
C TYR A 66 -3.54 6.06 -3.97
N THR A 67 -4.59 6.30 -4.75
CA THR A 67 -4.50 6.87 -6.09
C THR A 67 -4.67 8.39 -6.03
N VAL A 68 -3.88 9.11 -6.82
CA VAL A 68 -3.84 10.57 -6.83
C VAL A 68 -4.04 11.10 -8.25
N LYS A 69 -4.90 12.10 -8.40
CA LYS A 69 -5.05 12.95 -9.59
C LYS A 69 -4.72 14.38 -9.23
N ASN A 70 -3.75 15.00 -9.91
CA ASN A 70 -3.37 16.40 -9.70
C ASN A 70 -3.20 16.74 -8.20
N ASN A 71 -2.42 15.93 -7.49
CA ASN A 71 -2.17 16.03 -6.05
C ASN A 71 -3.39 15.83 -5.15
N THR A 72 -4.55 15.46 -5.68
CA THR A 72 -5.76 15.14 -4.91
C THR A 72 -5.97 13.64 -4.87
N ILE A 73 -6.17 13.09 -3.68
CA ILE A 73 -6.45 11.67 -3.48
C ILE A 73 -7.85 11.35 -4.01
N ILE A 74 -7.95 10.33 -4.87
CA ILE A 74 -9.21 9.93 -5.52
C ILE A 74 -9.65 8.50 -5.19
N SER A 75 -8.77 7.67 -4.65
CA SER A 75 -9.09 6.32 -4.14
C SER A 75 -8.08 5.91 -3.09
N VAL A 76 -8.49 5.08 -2.14
CA VAL A 76 -7.68 4.63 -0.99
C VAL A 76 -7.99 3.17 -0.69
N PHE A 77 -6.95 2.40 -0.43
CA PHE A 77 -7.07 1.03 0.07
C PHE A 77 -6.04 0.79 1.17
N SER A 78 -6.53 0.48 2.37
CA SER A 78 -5.72 0.13 3.53
C SER A 78 -6.39 -1.04 4.24
N PHE A 79 -6.07 -2.27 3.84
CA PHE A 79 -6.76 -3.43 4.37
C PHE A 79 -6.17 -3.88 5.71
N GLY A 80 -7.01 -4.26 6.66
CA GLY A 80 -6.55 -4.79 7.93
C GLY A 80 -7.68 -5.37 8.77
N PRO A 81 -7.37 -5.95 9.93
CA PRO A 81 -8.40 -6.49 10.81
C PRO A 81 -9.27 -5.37 11.38
N ASN A 82 -10.59 -5.54 11.35
CA ASN A 82 -11.54 -4.68 12.03
C ASN A 82 -11.62 -5.08 13.51
N GLY A 83 -11.28 -4.14 14.41
CA GLY A 83 -11.19 -4.35 15.86
C GLY A 83 -9.77 -4.58 16.38
N ALA A 84 -9.61 -4.50 17.71
CA ALA A 84 -8.31 -4.64 18.35
C ALA A 84 -7.78 -6.08 18.24
N GLY A 85 -6.95 -6.36 17.24
CA GLY A 85 -6.03 -7.47 17.29
C GLY A 85 -4.99 -7.19 18.37
N LYS A 86 -5.15 -7.77 19.56
CA LYS A 86 -4.14 -7.66 20.60
C LYS A 86 -2.84 -8.29 20.11
N PHE A 87 -1.71 -7.60 20.31
CA PHE A 87 -0.37 -8.20 20.20
C PHE A 87 -0.35 -9.53 20.99
N GLY A 88 0.09 -10.63 20.35
CA GLY A 88 0.13 -11.96 20.97
C GLY A 88 -1.20 -12.75 20.96
N TRP A 89 -2.10 -12.49 20.01
CA TRP A 89 -3.34 -13.27 19.89
C TRP A 89 -3.11 -14.71 19.39
N PHE A 90 -2.03 -14.95 18.64
CA PHE A 90 -1.61 -16.28 18.21
C PHE A 90 -1.18 -17.19 19.39
N ASP A 91 -0.87 -16.60 20.55
CA ASP A 91 -0.41 -17.33 21.73
C ASP A 91 -1.48 -17.43 22.84
N LYS A 92 -2.70 -16.93 22.60
CA LYS A 92 -3.74 -16.78 23.64
C LYS A 92 -4.96 -17.69 23.48
N GLY A 93 -4.75 -18.91 23.00
CA GLY A 93 -5.63 -20.05 23.27
C GLY A 93 -5.11 -20.86 24.45
N SER A 94 -5.59 -20.60 25.68
CA SER A 94 -5.29 -21.50 26.81
C SER A 94 -5.94 -22.86 26.59
N THR A 95 -5.17 -23.96 26.71
CA THR A 95 -5.70 -25.33 26.77
C THR A 95 -6.35 -25.67 28.10
N PHE A 96 -6.19 -24.84 29.13
CA PHE A 96 -6.67 -25.08 30.49
C PHE A 96 -7.78 -24.09 30.91
N PRO A 97 -8.93 -24.58 31.42
CA PRO A 97 -9.98 -23.75 32.03
C PRO A 97 -9.51 -23.04 33.31
N PRO A 98 -10.11 -21.90 33.71
CA PRO A 98 -11.28 -21.26 33.11
C PRO A 98 -10.89 -20.24 32.03
N ASN A 99 -11.17 -20.54 30.77
CA ASN A 99 -11.17 -19.56 29.69
C ASN A 99 -12.62 -19.09 29.50
N LYS A 100 -12.84 -17.80 29.26
CA LYS A 100 -14.18 -17.23 28.99
C LYS A 100 -14.70 -17.61 27.60
N TYR A 101 -14.12 -18.61 26.94
CA TYR A 101 -14.36 -18.98 25.56
C TYR A 101 -14.92 -20.39 25.50
N ASN A 102 -16.10 -20.50 24.89
CA ASN A 102 -17.06 -21.60 24.98
C ASN A 102 -16.41 -23.00 24.82
N ARG A 103 -16.57 -23.85 25.85
CA ARG A 103 -16.11 -25.25 25.90
C ARG A 103 -16.65 -26.13 24.76
N TYR A 104 -17.70 -25.67 24.09
CA TYR A 104 -18.40 -26.39 23.02
C TYR A 104 -18.21 -25.75 21.63
N ALA A 105 -17.29 -24.79 21.48
CA ALA A 105 -16.91 -24.31 20.15
C ALA A 105 -16.23 -25.46 19.38
N PRO A 106 -16.76 -25.90 18.22
CA PRO A 106 -16.22 -27.02 17.45
C PRO A 106 -14.78 -26.79 16.95
N LEU A 107 -14.32 -25.54 16.94
CA LEU A 107 -13.00 -25.11 16.51
C LEU A 107 -12.42 -24.17 17.57
N LYS A 108 -11.25 -24.52 18.11
CA LYS A 108 -10.46 -23.64 18.99
C LYS A 108 -9.77 -22.60 18.09
N ASP A 109 -10.20 -21.37 18.19
CA ASP A 109 -10.22 -20.41 17.07
C ASP A 109 -9.05 -19.40 17.06
N GLY A 110 -8.09 -19.54 17.98
CA GLY A 110 -6.92 -18.65 18.06
C GLY A 110 -5.92 -18.75 16.89
N TYR A 111 -6.01 -19.81 16.07
CA TYR A 111 -5.04 -20.11 15.00
C TYR A 111 -5.61 -20.02 13.58
N THR A 112 -6.94 -20.03 13.40
CA THR A 112 -7.63 -20.08 12.08
C THR A 112 -8.66 -18.96 11.86
N ASN A 113 -8.76 -17.99 12.78
CA ASN A 113 -9.79 -16.95 12.70
C ASN A 113 -9.47 -15.86 11.67
N SER A 114 -9.92 -16.14 10.45
CA SER A 114 -10.57 -15.17 9.58
C SER A 114 -11.26 -14.06 10.37
N ARG A 115 -10.81 -12.81 10.26
CA ARG A 115 -11.44 -11.68 10.97
C ARG A 115 -12.27 -10.84 10.02
N PRO A 116 -13.34 -10.19 10.50
CA PRO A 116 -13.93 -9.08 9.76
C PRO A 116 -12.80 -8.11 9.41
N GLY A 117 -12.66 -7.79 8.13
CA GLY A 117 -11.68 -6.84 7.66
C GLY A 117 -12.24 -5.41 7.68
N THR A 118 -11.37 -4.44 7.48
CA THR A 118 -11.74 -3.09 7.10
C THR A 118 -10.83 -2.67 5.94
N PRO A 119 -11.36 -2.00 4.90
CA PRO A 119 -10.52 -1.41 3.85
C PRO A 119 -9.94 -0.05 4.24
N ASP A 120 -10.23 0.42 5.45
CA ASP A 120 -9.81 1.71 6.01
C ASP A 120 -9.01 1.52 7.31
N PHE A 121 -8.06 0.58 7.29
CA PHE A 121 -7.15 0.30 8.39
C PHE A 121 -6.23 1.50 8.66
N ILE A 122 -6.20 1.95 9.91
CA ILE A 122 -5.54 3.18 10.31
C ILE A 122 -4.01 2.99 10.30
N VAL A 123 -3.31 3.93 9.70
CA VAL A 123 -1.85 4.06 9.75
C VAL A 123 -1.45 4.74 11.06
N THR A 124 -0.56 4.12 11.83
CA THR A 124 -0.21 4.54 13.19
C THR A 124 1.28 4.83 13.40
N GLU A 125 2.12 4.44 12.46
CA GLU A 125 3.57 4.51 12.53
C GLU A 125 4.15 5.33 11.38
N THR A 126 5.47 5.46 11.38
CA THR A 126 6.19 6.10 10.28
C THR A 126 5.99 5.32 8.99
N VAL A 127 5.56 6.02 7.95
CA VAL A 127 5.33 5.49 6.62
C VAL A 127 6.59 5.63 5.78
N LYS A 128 6.92 4.54 5.06
CA LYS A 128 7.88 4.54 3.95
C LYS A 128 7.08 4.40 2.67
N ALA A 129 7.06 5.45 1.85
CA ALA A 129 6.19 5.54 0.68
C ALA A 129 6.97 5.60 -0.63
N PHE A 130 6.38 5.06 -1.68
CA PHE A 130 6.88 5.13 -3.05
C PHE A 130 5.79 5.66 -3.99
N GLN A 131 6.19 6.45 -4.99
CA GLN A 131 5.29 6.96 -6.01
C GLN A 131 5.51 6.19 -7.31
N LEU A 132 4.43 5.65 -7.87
CA LEU A 132 4.41 5.01 -9.19
C LEU A 132 3.53 5.84 -10.12
N ARG A 133 4.08 6.26 -11.26
CA ARG A 133 3.33 6.98 -12.28
C ARG A 133 2.42 6.02 -13.03
N ILE A 134 1.19 6.43 -13.28
CA ILE A 134 0.19 5.61 -13.97
C ILE A 134 -0.52 6.43 -15.04
N SER A 135 -1.09 5.74 -16.04
CA SER A 135 -1.97 6.35 -17.03
C SER A 135 -3.36 6.62 -16.46
N LEU A 136 -4.16 7.46 -17.14
CA LEU A 136 -5.59 7.61 -16.84
C LEU A 136 -6.32 6.26 -16.89
N ALA A 137 -6.02 5.41 -17.88
CA ALA A 137 -6.66 4.11 -18.01
C ALA A 137 -6.37 3.21 -16.79
N GLN A 138 -5.10 3.14 -16.36
CA GLN A 138 -4.71 2.43 -15.14
C GLN A 138 -5.37 3.02 -13.90
N ALA A 139 -5.44 4.36 -13.78
CA ALA A 139 -6.09 5.01 -12.64
C ALA A 139 -7.59 4.64 -12.55
N MET A 140 -8.30 4.65 -13.69
CA MET A 140 -9.72 4.29 -13.73
C MET A 140 -9.95 2.82 -13.38
N ARG A 141 -9.13 1.90 -13.91
CA ARG A 141 -9.18 0.47 -13.55
C ARG A 141 -8.86 0.26 -12.07
N LEU A 142 -7.84 0.94 -11.55
CA LEU A 142 -7.43 0.85 -10.15
C LEU A 142 -8.56 1.29 -9.21
N ILE A 143 -9.25 2.40 -9.52
CA ILE A 143 -10.41 2.86 -8.75
C ILE A 143 -11.54 1.81 -8.79
N HIS A 144 -11.79 1.22 -9.97
CA HIS A 144 -12.82 0.19 -10.12
C HIS A 144 -12.52 -1.04 -9.27
N GLU A 145 -11.35 -1.65 -9.43
CA GLU A 145 -10.95 -2.84 -8.66
C GLU A 145 -10.86 -2.54 -7.17
N THR A 146 -10.34 -1.36 -6.79
CA THR A 146 -10.33 -0.93 -5.38
C THR A 146 -11.75 -0.92 -4.82
N ASN A 147 -12.71 -0.31 -5.51
CA ASN A 147 -14.08 -0.22 -5.01
C ASN A 147 -14.76 -1.59 -4.94
N LYS A 148 -14.47 -2.49 -5.88
CA LYS A 148 -14.94 -3.87 -5.85
C LYS A 148 -14.44 -4.61 -4.61
N ILE A 149 -13.12 -4.64 -4.39
CA ILE A 149 -12.53 -5.31 -3.21
C ILE A 149 -12.99 -4.64 -1.91
N ARG A 150 -13.09 -3.31 -1.88
CA ARG A 150 -13.67 -2.59 -0.72
C ARG A 150 -15.08 -3.08 -0.39
N ALA A 151 -15.92 -3.30 -1.40
CA ALA A 151 -17.27 -3.81 -1.21
C ALA A 151 -17.26 -5.25 -0.65
N GLU A 152 -16.37 -6.11 -1.13
CA GLU A 152 -16.19 -7.49 -0.63
C GLU A 152 -15.71 -7.50 0.84
N VAL A 153 -14.83 -6.58 1.24
CA VAL A 153 -14.42 -6.44 2.65
C VAL A 153 -15.58 -5.97 3.53
N ILE A 154 -16.36 -4.99 3.05
CA ILE A 154 -17.49 -4.42 3.80
C ILE A 154 -18.65 -5.41 3.92
N SER A 155 -18.92 -6.22 2.89
CA SER A 155 -19.91 -7.31 2.91
C SER A 155 -19.47 -8.46 3.82
N GLY A 156 -18.16 -8.58 4.08
CA GLY A 156 -17.56 -9.66 4.84
C GLY A 156 -17.26 -10.91 4.01
N GLU A 157 -17.40 -10.82 2.69
CA GLU A 157 -16.97 -11.86 1.72
C GLU A 157 -15.45 -12.00 1.71
N LEU A 158 -14.72 -10.87 1.75
CA LEU A 158 -13.28 -10.86 1.96
C LEU A 158 -12.96 -10.59 3.44
N ARG A 159 -12.22 -11.52 4.04
CA ARG A 159 -11.85 -11.49 5.46
C ARG A 159 -10.34 -11.43 5.60
N TYR A 160 -9.86 -10.96 6.76
CA TYR A 160 -8.43 -10.84 7.00
C TYR A 160 -7.87 -12.17 7.52
N HIS A 161 -6.94 -12.78 6.79
CA HIS A 161 -6.31 -14.06 7.11
C HIS A 161 -4.77 -14.00 7.00
N ALA A 162 -4.09 -13.81 8.13
CA ALA A 162 -2.63 -13.78 8.17
C ALA A 162 -1.94 -15.09 7.75
N PHE A 163 -2.58 -16.25 7.94
CA PHE A 163 -1.98 -17.56 7.63
C PHE A 163 -2.26 -18.04 6.20
N LEU A 164 -3.40 -17.65 5.60
CA LEU A 164 -3.74 -17.96 4.20
C LEU A 164 -3.25 -16.91 3.22
N ASN A 165 -2.48 -15.92 3.70
CA ASN A 165 -1.94 -14.81 2.96
C ASN A 165 -2.94 -13.71 2.53
N ASP A 166 -4.25 -13.83 2.83
CA ASP A 166 -5.25 -12.75 2.69
C ASP A 166 -4.98 -11.57 3.64
N THR A 167 -3.98 -10.78 3.32
CA THR A 167 -3.38 -9.75 4.16
C THR A 167 -3.31 -8.41 3.46
N CYS A 168 -2.94 -7.37 4.20
CA CYS A 168 -2.81 -6.03 3.65
C CYS A 168 -1.87 -5.96 2.44
N ALA A 169 -0.72 -6.62 2.51
CA ALA A 169 0.27 -6.60 1.44
C ALA A 169 -0.16 -7.42 0.23
N GLU A 170 -0.72 -8.60 0.43
CA GLU A 170 -1.19 -9.42 -0.67
C GLU A 170 -2.34 -8.75 -1.40
N THR A 171 -3.45 -8.44 -0.73
CA THR A 171 -4.63 -7.87 -1.40
C THR A 171 -4.29 -6.55 -2.08
N ALA A 172 -3.44 -5.70 -1.47
CA ALA A 172 -2.97 -4.49 -2.11
C ALA A 172 -2.14 -4.78 -3.37
N LYS A 173 -1.25 -5.79 -3.32
CA LYS A 173 -0.44 -6.17 -4.47
C LYS A 173 -1.28 -6.77 -5.59
N GLU A 174 -2.23 -7.65 -5.28
CA GLU A 174 -3.14 -8.24 -6.25
C GLU A 174 -3.92 -7.18 -7.02
N ILE A 175 -4.46 -6.18 -6.33
CA ILE A 175 -5.17 -5.07 -6.97
C ILE A 175 -4.24 -4.31 -7.94
N LEU A 176 -2.98 -4.07 -7.58
CA LEU A 176 -2.01 -3.37 -8.44
C LEU A 176 -1.58 -4.21 -9.64
N ASP A 177 -1.37 -5.51 -9.43
CA ASP A 177 -0.95 -6.46 -10.46
C ASP A 177 -2.08 -6.68 -11.48
N GLU A 178 -3.33 -6.82 -11.03
CA GLU A 178 -4.53 -6.95 -11.88
C GLU A 178 -4.69 -5.79 -12.87
N VAL A 179 -4.35 -4.57 -12.42
CA VAL A 179 -4.41 -3.36 -13.27
C VAL A 179 -3.10 -3.04 -13.99
N GLU A 180 -2.16 -3.98 -13.99
CA GLU A 180 -0.87 -3.90 -14.70
C GLU A 180 -0.03 -2.67 -14.29
N ILE A 181 -0.02 -2.34 -12.99
CA ILE A 181 0.90 -1.33 -12.46
C ILE A 181 2.22 -2.00 -12.09
N ASP A 182 3.29 -1.61 -12.79
CA ASP A 182 4.65 -2.11 -12.52
C ASP A 182 5.07 -1.81 -11.08
N ASN A 183 5.25 -2.88 -10.30
CA ASN A 183 5.69 -2.83 -8.91
C ASN A 183 6.54 -4.08 -8.60
N PRO A 184 7.56 -3.96 -7.74
CA PRO A 184 8.39 -5.09 -7.34
C PRO A 184 7.59 -6.22 -6.69
N SER A 185 8.12 -7.44 -6.73
CA SER A 185 7.54 -8.57 -6.01
C SER A 185 7.38 -8.25 -4.52
N GLY A 186 6.25 -8.64 -3.94
CA GLY A 186 6.01 -8.57 -2.50
C GLY A 186 6.31 -9.88 -1.77
N SER A 187 6.66 -10.94 -2.51
CA SER A 187 6.82 -12.27 -1.96
C SER A 187 8.16 -12.43 -1.23
N GLY A 188 8.12 -13.10 -0.08
CA GLY A 188 9.31 -13.41 0.70
C GLY A 188 9.07 -14.57 1.66
N ALA A 189 10.16 -15.08 2.25
CA ALA A 189 10.08 -16.12 3.25
C ALA A 189 9.48 -15.58 4.55
N VAL A 190 8.65 -16.39 5.21
CA VAL A 190 7.96 -16.01 6.45
C VAL A 190 8.18 -17.09 7.51
N LYS A 191 8.40 -16.66 8.76
CA LYS A 191 8.45 -17.50 9.97
C LYS A 191 7.56 -16.92 11.07
N HIS A 192 7.23 -17.74 12.07
CA HIS A 192 6.36 -17.36 13.18
C HIS A 192 6.94 -17.84 14.52
N SER A 193 8.25 -17.66 14.72
CA SER A 193 8.90 -18.00 15.98
C SER A 193 10.34 -17.48 16.01
N LYS A 194 10.73 -16.92 17.15
CA LYS A 194 12.14 -16.66 17.45
C LYS A 194 12.95 -17.94 17.68
N ALA A 195 12.29 -19.05 18.04
CA ALA A 195 12.94 -20.32 18.40
C ALA A 195 13.11 -21.29 17.22
N LEU A 196 12.33 -21.14 16.14
CA LEU A 196 12.45 -21.98 14.95
C LEU A 196 13.12 -21.18 13.83
N PRO A 197 14.35 -21.53 13.42
CA PRO A 197 15.10 -20.76 12.42
C PRO A 197 14.64 -21.01 10.98
N PHE A 198 13.70 -21.93 10.74
CA PHE A 198 13.24 -22.26 9.39
C PHE A 198 11.95 -21.53 9.02
N SER A 199 11.87 -21.13 7.74
CA SER A 199 10.69 -20.52 7.14
C SER A 199 9.55 -21.53 7.09
N ILE A 200 8.35 -21.08 7.40
CA ILE A 200 7.13 -21.91 7.42
C ILE A 200 6.26 -21.70 6.18
N ALA A 201 6.48 -20.59 5.46
CA ALA A 201 5.75 -20.24 4.26
C ALA A 201 6.55 -19.28 3.37
N TYR A 202 6.10 -19.15 2.12
CA TYR A 202 6.53 -18.10 1.20
C TYR A 202 5.28 -17.34 0.76
N SER A 203 5.21 -16.05 1.07
CA SER A 203 3.97 -15.28 0.94
C SER A 203 4.24 -13.80 0.69
N VAL A 204 3.23 -13.07 0.21
CA VAL A 204 3.34 -11.62 0.03
C VAL A 204 3.24 -10.94 1.39
N ASN A 205 4.25 -10.16 1.76
CA ASN A 205 4.28 -9.48 3.06
C ASN A 205 4.86 -8.06 2.97
N PRO A 206 4.50 -7.15 3.90
CA PRO A 206 4.91 -5.74 3.84
C PRO A 206 6.43 -5.55 3.81
N TYR A 207 7.17 -6.38 4.57
CA TYR A 207 8.61 -6.27 4.72
C TYR A 207 9.37 -6.66 3.45
N ALA A 208 9.05 -7.81 2.87
CA ALA A 208 9.64 -8.27 1.62
C ALA A 208 9.29 -7.31 0.47
N TRP A 209 8.06 -6.79 0.44
CA TRP A 209 7.65 -5.84 -0.59
C TRP A 209 8.43 -4.53 -0.50
N TYR A 210 8.50 -3.92 0.69
CA TYR A 210 9.33 -2.75 0.94
C TYR A 210 10.81 -3.00 0.59
N PHE A 211 11.37 -4.13 1.02
CA PHE A 211 12.76 -4.50 0.73
C PHE A 211 13.01 -4.57 -0.78
N ASN A 212 12.10 -5.18 -1.54
CA ASN A 212 12.21 -5.30 -2.98
C ASN A 212 12.06 -3.95 -3.70
N PHE A 213 11.27 -3.01 -3.20
CA PHE A 213 11.32 -1.62 -3.69
C PHE A 213 12.72 -1.02 -3.58
N ILE A 214 13.35 -1.12 -2.41
CA ILE A 214 14.70 -0.60 -2.20
C ILE A 214 15.73 -1.32 -3.08
N LYS A 215 15.65 -2.66 -3.15
CA LYS A 215 16.54 -3.51 -3.97
C LYS A 215 16.46 -3.16 -5.46
N ASN A 216 15.28 -2.77 -5.94
CA ASN A 216 15.06 -2.32 -7.32
C ASN A 216 15.38 -0.82 -7.54
N GLY A 217 16.03 -0.15 -6.57
CA GLY A 217 16.53 1.21 -6.72
C GLY A 217 15.50 2.32 -6.46
N TYR A 218 14.29 1.99 -5.99
CA TYR A 218 13.31 2.99 -5.62
C TYR A 218 13.73 3.74 -4.36
N LYS A 219 13.41 5.03 -4.29
CA LYS A 219 13.71 5.89 -3.14
C LYS A 219 12.44 6.14 -2.33
N ALA A 220 12.44 5.65 -1.10
CA ALA A 220 11.32 5.86 -0.18
C ALA A 220 11.26 7.33 0.26
N LYS A 221 10.06 7.91 0.26
CA LYS A 221 9.76 9.13 1.00
C LYS A 221 9.25 8.76 2.37
N ILE A 222 9.83 9.36 3.41
CA ILE A 222 9.42 9.13 4.79
C ILE A 222 8.31 10.12 5.14
N PHE A 223 7.22 9.60 5.68
CA PHE A 223 6.10 10.40 6.18
C PHE A 223 5.78 10.00 7.61
N ASN A 224 5.65 10.98 8.50
CA ASN A 224 5.26 10.74 9.88
C ASN A 224 3.83 11.26 10.09
N PRO A 225 2.86 10.41 10.46
CA PRO A 225 1.46 10.80 10.64
C PRO A 225 1.23 11.73 11.85
N GLY A 226 2.29 12.14 12.55
CA GLY A 226 2.25 13.09 13.65
C GLY A 226 1.97 12.44 15.00
N PRO A 227 1.87 13.25 16.07
CA PRO A 227 1.86 12.75 17.45
C PRO A 227 0.62 11.92 17.79
N ALA A 228 -0.50 12.12 17.09
CA ALA A 228 -1.74 11.36 17.31
C ALA A 228 -1.65 9.92 16.80
N ARG A 229 -0.68 9.59 15.93
CA ARG A 229 -0.45 8.22 15.40
C ARG A 229 -1.72 7.54 14.90
N ARG A 230 -2.57 8.30 14.21
CA ARG A 230 -3.81 7.84 13.61
C ARG A 230 -4.06 8.63 12.35
N TRP A 231 -3.63 8.09 11.23
CA TRP A 231 -3.79 8.72 9.92
C TRP A 231 -4.44 7.75 8.95
N LEU A 232 -5.28 8.29 8.09
CA LEU A 232 -5.83 7.63 6.92
C LEU A 232 -5.69 8.60 5.76
N PRO A 233 -5.27 8.13 4.57
CA PRO A 233 -5.45 8.91 3.35
C PRO A 233 -6.95 9.16 3.16
N LEU A 234 -7.34 10.40 2.90
CA LEU A 234 -8.74 10.78 2.72
C LEU A 234 -8.98 11.24 1.29
N ILE A 235 -10.02 10.67 0.66
CA ILE A 235 -10.47 11.08 -0.68
C ILE A 235 -10.83 12.58 -0.66
N ASN A 236 -10.53 13.27 -1.77
CA ASN A 236 -10.70 14.71 -1.94
C ASN A 236 -9.82 15.58 -1.03
N LYS A 237 -8.77 14.99 -0.41
CA LYS A 237 -7.71 15.75 0.26
C LYS A 237 -6.45 15.76 -0.60
N LEU A 238 -5.61 16.77 -0.37
CA LEU A 238 -4.29 16.83 -0.97
C LEU A 238 -3.45 15.65 -0.48
N ASP A 239 -2.64 15.10 -1.37
CA ASP A 239 -1.64 14.09 -1.02
C ASP A 239 -0.62 14.71 -0.03
N PRO A 240 -0.58 14.23 1.22
CA PRO A 240 0.32 14.79 2.22
C PRO A 240 1.79 14.37 1.99
N ILE A 241 2.02 13.32 1.20
CA ILE A 241 3.35 12.77 0.97
C ILE A 241 3.98 13.42 -0.26
N TYR A 242 3.36 13.41 -1.43
CA TYR A 242 3.93 13.98 -2.67
C TYR A 242 3.17 15.21 -3.21
N GLY A 243 2.00 15.54 -2.66
CA GLY A 243 1.18 16.67 -3.11
C GLY A 243 1.65 18.05 -2.67
N THR A 244 2.74 18.14 -1.89
CA THR A 244 3.44 19.41 -1.70
C THR A 244 4.25 19.71 -2.96
N ILE A 245 3.83 20.75 -3.69
CA ILE A 245 4.61 21.35 -4.77
C ILE A 245 5.99 21.65 -4.18
N GLN A 246 7.04 21.01 -4.71
CA GLN A 246 8.41 21.48 -4.48
C GLN A 246 8.45 22.93 -4.97
N LYS A 247 8.57 23.87 -4.02
CA LYS A 247 8.91 25.26 -4.34
C LYS A 247 10.26 25.31 -5.05
#